data_AF-A0A4R6QD63-F1
#
_entry.id   AF-A0A4R6QD63-F1
#
_cell.length_a   1.000
_cell.length_b   1.000
_cell.length_c   1.000
_cell.angle_alpha   90.00
_cell.angle_beta   90.00
_cell.angle_gamma   90.00
#
_symmetry.space_group_name_H-M   'P 1'
#
loop_
_entity.id
_entity.type
_entity.pdbx_description
1 polymer ?
#
loop_
_entity_poly.entity_id
_entity_poly.type
_entity_poly.pdbx_seq_one_letter_code
_entity_poly.pdbx_strand_id
1 'polypeptide(L)'
;MNVQDKRRILMTLILVGVICIAMVVLTAYAAELRVENNNLIDKNKALQGEVETLSVQIKTANNIDHIESVAKNKLGMVYPTSDECVYITDNDKANSNLATVIRKEAYN
;
A
#
# COMPACT_ATOMS: atom_id res chain seq x y z
N MET A 1 20.09 8.82 -67.47
CA MET A 1 19.76 9.05 -66.05
C MET A 1 19.97 10.53 -65.75
N ASN A 2 18.89 11.26 -65.48
CA ASN A 2 18.94 12.71 -65.35
C ASN A 2 19.62 13.12 -64.03
N VAL A 3 20.22 14.30 -63.97
CA VAL A 3 20.92 14.78 -62.75
C VAL A 3 19.94 14.91 -61.57
N GLN A 4 18.66 15.18 -61.87
CA GLN A 4 17.57 15.22 -60.90
C GLN A 4 17.27 13.84 -60.27
N ASP A 5 17.34 12.75 -61.06
CA ASP A 5 17.11 11.39 -60.57
C ASP A 5 18.23 10.95 -59.62
N LYS A 6 19.49 11.27 -59.96
CA LYS A 6 20.65 10.99 -59.11
C LYS A 6 20.56 11.70 -57.77
N ARG A 7 20.14 12.97 -57.76
CA ARG A 7 19.97 13.75 -56.52
C ARG A 7 18.82 13.22 -55.66
N ARG A 8 17.72 12.77 -56.28
CA ARG A 8 16.59 12.17 -55.57
C ARG A 8 16.97 10.84 -54.91
N ILE A 9 17.69 9.97 -55.62
CA ILE A 9 18.19 8.70 -55.07
C ILE A 9 19.14 8.95 -53.90
N LEU A 10 20.07 9.91 -54.04
CA LEU A 10 20.99 10.29 -52.96
C LEU A 10 20.25 10.78 -51.71
N MET A 11 19.24 11.65 -51.89
CA MET A 11 18.42 12.15 -50.79
C MET A 11 17.65 11.03 -50.09
N THR A 12 17.07 10.10 -50.86
CA THR A 12 16.34 8.96 -50.28
C THR A 12 17.28 8.05 -49.48
N LEU A 13 18.50 7.80 -49.96
CA LEU A 13 19.49 7.00 -49.24
C LEU A 13 19.88 7.64 -47.90
N ILE A 14 20.08 8.96 -47.88
CA ILE A 14 20.37 9.70 -46.65
C ILE A 14 19.19 9.60 -45.68
N LEU A 15 17.96 9.80 -46.17
CA LEU A 15 16.75 9.73 -45.36
C LEU A 15 16.56 8.34 -44.73
N VAL A 16 16.77 7.27 -45.50
CA VAL A 16 16.74 5.90 -44.99
C VAL A 16 17.82 5.69 -43.92
N GLY A 17 19.04 6.19 -44.15
CA GLY A 17 20.11 6.14 -43.17
C GLY A 17 19.76 6.81 -41.83
N VAL A 18 19.15 8.00 -41.89
CA VAL A 18 18.69 8.72 -40.69
C VAL A 18 17.60 7.94 -39.96
N ILE A 19 16.64 7.37 -40.69
CA ILE A 19 15.56 6.55 -40.10
C ILE A 19 16.15 5.31 -39.41
N CYS A 20 17.12 4.64 -40.03
CA CYS A 20 17.81 3.50 -39.42
C CYS A 20 18.51 3.88 -38.10
N ILE A 21 19.23 5.00 -38.07
CA ILE A 21 19.89 5.48 -36.85
C ILE A 21 18.85 5.83 -35.77
N ALA A 22 17.77 6.53 -36.15
CA ALA A 22 16.70 6.89 -35.22
C ALA A 22 16.04 5.65 -34.60
N MET A 23 15.80 4.59 -35.38
CA MET A 23 15.25 3.34 -34.86
C MET A 23 16.15 2.71 -33.80
N VAL A 24 17.47 2.66 -34.01
CA VAL A 24 18.41 2.10 -33.03
C VAL A 24 18.42 2.89 -31.72
N VAL A 25 18.36 4.22 -31.80
CA VAL A 25 18.33 5.07 -30.61
C VAL A 25 17.03 4.89 -29.84
N LEU A 26 15.89 4.88 -30.54
CA LEU A 26 14.59 4.68 -29.92
C LEU A 26 14.46 3.31 -29.27
N THR A 27 14.99 2.24 -29.88
CA THR A 27 14.95 0.90 -29.28
C THR A 27 15.83 0.80 -28.04
N ALA A 28 16.98 1.49 -28.01
CA ALA A 28 17.82 1.57 -26.81
C ALA A 28 17.09 2.27 -25.65
N TYR A 29 16.47 3.42 -25.89
CA TYR A 29 15.67 4.12 -24.87
C TYR A 29 14.45 3.30 -24.41
N ALA A 30 13.77 2.62 -25.34
CA ALA A 30 12.64 1.76 -25.01
C ALA A 30 13.08 0.57 -24.13
N ALA A 31 14.29 0.03 -24.36
CA ALA A 31 14.84 -1.03 -23.53
C ALA A 31 15.18 -0.54 -22.12
N GLU A 32 15.77 0.65 -22.00
CA GLU A 32 16.06 1.28 -20.70
C GLU A 32 14.77 1.53 -19.90
N LEU A 33 13.77 2.15 -20.53
CA LEU A 33 12.44 2.38 -19.91
C LEU A 33 11.76 1.08 -19.49
N ARG A 34 11.96 -0.01 -20.23
CA ARG A 34 11.42 -1.33 -19.88
C ARG A 34 12.09 -1.90 -18.64
N VAL A 35 13.41 -1.75 -18.51
CA VAL A 35 14.15 -2.16 -17.31
C VAL A 35 13.70 -1.35 -16.10
N GLU A 36 13.57 -0.04 -16.25
CA GLU A 36 13.08 0.84 -15.19
C GLU A 36 11.66 0.46 -14.77
N ASN A 37 10.75 0.22 -15.71
CA ASN A 37 9.40 -0.26 -15.41
C ASN A 37 9.40 -1.57 -14.63
N ASN A 38 10.20 -2.55 -15.04
CA ASN A 38 10.29 -3.82 -14.34
C ASN A 38 10.79 -3.62 -12.90
N ASN A 39 11.80 -2.77 -12.72
CA ASN A 39 12.31 -2.43 -11.39
C ASN A 39 11.23 -1.76 -10.52
N LEU A 40 10.42 -0.86 -11.10
CA LEU A 40 9.30 -0.23 -10.38
C LEU A 40 8.20 -1.25 -10.03
N ILE A 41 7.90 -2.19 -10.93
CA ILE A 41 6.95 -3.28 -10.68
C ILE A 41 7.45 -4.16 -9.52
N ASP A 42 8.73 -4.51 -9.51
CA ASP A 42 9.31 -5.35 -8.46
C ASP A 42 9.32 -4.63 -7.10
N LYS A 43 9.65 -3.34 -7.07
CA LYS A 43 9.54 -2.50 -5.86
C LYS A 43 8.10 -2.42 -5.35
N ASN A 44 7.13 -2.24 -6.24
CA ASN A 44 5.72 -2.23 -5.85
C ASN A 44 5.26 -3.57 -5.28
N LYS A 45 5.71 -4.70 -5.85
CA LYS A 45 5.41 -6.03 -5.30
C LYS A 45 6.03 -6.22 -3.91
N ALA A 46 7.26 -5.77 -3.71
CA ALA A 46 7.91 -5.83 -2.40
C ALA A 46 7.12 -5.02 -1.35
N LEU A 47 6.78 -3.76 -1.67
CA LEU A 47 5.96 -2.91 -0.80
C LEU A 47 4.59 -3.52 -0.49
N GLN A 48 3.94 -4.12 -1.48
CA GLN A 48 2.66 -4.80 -1.29
C GLN A 48 2.81 -5.99 -0.32
N GLY A 49 3.88 -6.79 -0.45
CA GLY A 49 4.20 -7.88 0.46
C GLY A 49 4.48 -7.41 1.90
N GLU A 50 5.14 -6.26 2.06
CA GLU A 50 5.33 -5.63 3.37
C GLU A 50 3.99 -5.21 3.98
N VAL A 51 3.12 -4.55 3.21
CA VAL A 51 1.77 -4.14 3.66
C VAL A 51 0.94 -5.35 4.10
N GLU A 52 0.96 -6.44 3.34
CA GLU A 52 0.26 -7.68 3.68
C GLU A 52 0.81 -8.30 4.97
N THR A 53 2.14 -8.32 5.11
CA THR A 53 2.80 -8.80 6.32
C THR A 53 2.40 -7.98 7.55
N LEU A 54 2.44 -6.64 7.45
CA LEU A 54 2.01 -5.75 8.52
C LEU A 54 0.52 -5.96 8.84
N SER A 55 -0.34 -6.12 7.83
CA SER A 55 -1.76 -6.39 8.01
C SER A 55 -2.01 -7.69 8.79
N VAL A 56 -1.25 -8.75 8.48
CA VAL A 56 -1.30 -10.01 9.24
C VAL A 56 -0.83 -9.79 10.68
N GLN A 57 0.29 -9.10 10.90
CA GLN A 57 0.79 -8.81 12.25
C GLN A 57 -0.22 -8.03 13.09
N ILE A 58 -0.87 -7.02 12.50
CA ILE A 58 -1.93 -6.25 13.18
C ILE A 58 -3.11 -7.15 13.54
N LYS A 59 -3.57 -8.00 12.61
CA LYS A 59 -4.66 -8.95 12.89
C LYS A 59 -4.28 -9.95 13.98
N THR A 60 -3.05 -10.43 13.99
CA THR A 60 -2.56 -11.33 15.04
C THR A 60 -2.45 -10.62 16.38
N ALA A 61 -1.95 -9.38 16.42
CA ALA A 61 -1.86 -8.59 17.65
C ALA A 61 -3.24 -8.24 18.21
N ASN A 62 -4.21 -7.94 17.34
CA ASN A 62 -5.60 -7.67 17.71
C ASN A 62 -6.46 -8.93 17.84
N ASN A 63 -5.89 -10.13 17.63
CA ASN A 63 -6.63 -11.37 17.86
C ASN A 63 -6.87 -11.50 19.38
N ILE A 64 -8.11 -11.82 19.75
CA ILE A 64 -8.55 -12.05 21.12
C ILE A 64 -7.65 -13.07 21.84
N ASP A 65 -7.19 -14.11 21.15
CA ASP A 65 -6.29 -15.13 21.73
C ASP A 65 -4.94 -14.52 22.13
N HIS A 66 -4.41 -13.61 21.30
CA HIS A 66 -3.16 -12.92 21.58
C HIS A 66 -3.31 -11.92 22.72
N ILE A 67 -4.40 -11.14 22.69
CA ILE A 67 -4.75 -10.20 23.76
C ILE A 67 -4.89 -10.94 25.09
N GLU A 68 -5.62 -12.06 25.12
CA GLU A 68 -5.83 -12.88 26.31
C GLU A 68 -4.50 -13.46 26.81
N SER A 69 -3.66 -13.98 25.91
CA SER A 69 -2.34 -14.51 26.28
C SER A 69 -1.45 -13.43 26.90
N VAL A 70 -1.40 -12.22 26.33
CA VAL A 70 -0.65 -11.10 26.90
C VAL A 70 -1.24 -10.67 28.25
N ALA A 71 -2.55 -10.52 28.32
CA ALA A 71 -3.27 -10.17 29.54
C ALA A 71 -2.96 -11.14 30.69
N LYS A 72 -3.11 -12.45 30.46
CA LYS A 72 -2.88 -13.47 31.49
C LYS A 72 -1.40 -13.65 31.81
N ASN A 73 -0.56 -13.84 30.79
CA ASN A 73 0.82 -14.29 30.99
C ASN A 73 1.80 -13.14 31.28
N LYS A 74 1.55 -11.94 30.77
CA LYS A 74 2.47 -10.79 30.96
C LYS A 74 1.94 -9.77 31.97
N LEU A 75 0.63 -9.50 31.96
CA LEU A 75 0.02 -8.50 32.83
C LEU A 75 -0.55 -9.11 34.14
N GLY A 76 -0.56 -10.44 34.25
CA GLY A 76 -1.09 -11.15 35.42
C GLY A 76 -2.60 -10.98 35.59
N MET A 77 -3.32 -10.61 34.53
CA MET A 77 -4.77 -10.48 34.57
C MET A 77 -5.43 -11.85 34.72
N VAL A 78 -6.42 -11.93 35.58
CA VAL A 78 -7.24 -13.12 35.80
C VAL A 78 -8.67 -12.84 35.36
N TYR A 79 -9.39 -13.88 34.93
CA TYR A 79 -10.80 -13.73 34.65
C TYR A 79 -11.55 -13.47 35.97
N PRO A 80 -12.45 -12.47 36.02
CA PRO A 80 -13.25 -12.20 37.20
C PRO A 80 -14.20 -13.37 37.48
N THR A 81 -14.48 -13.60 38.76
CA THR A 81 -15.51 -14.55 39.18
C THR A 81 -16.91 -13.92 39.07
N SER A 82 -17.98 -14.73 39.12
CA SER A 82 -19.35 -14.23 38.91
C SER A 82 -19.78 -13.18 39.94
N ASP A 83 -19.21 -13.24 41.14
CA ASP A 83 -19.36 -12.30 42.25
C ASP A 83 -18.63 -10.97 42.05
N GLU A 84 -17.66 -10.90 41.13
CA GLU A 84 -16.94 -9.69 40.74
C GLU A 84 -17.55 -9.03 39.48
N CYS A 85 -18.62 -9.60 38.91
CA CYS A 85 -19.32 -9.11 37.73
C CYS A 85 -20.59 -8.34 38.11
N VAL A 86 -20.68 -7.06 37.72
CA VAL A 86 -21.92 -6.28 37.83
C VAL A 86 -22.68 -6.35 36.51
N TYR A 87 -23.91 -6.87 36.56
CA TYR A 87 -24.77 -6.98 35.38
C TYR A 87 -25.71 -5.79 35.30
N ILE A 88 -25.63 -5.04 34.20
CA ILE A 88 -26.47 -3.86 33.94
C ILE A 88 -27.76 -4.30 33.26
N THR A 89 -28.90 -3.88 33.80
CA THR A 89 -30.23 -4.10 33.23
C THR A 89 -30.79 -2.81 32.60
N ASP A 90 -31.93 -2.90 31.90
CA ASP A 90 -32.58 -1.71 31.32
C ASP A 90 -32.96 -0.64 32.37
N ASN A 91 -33.11 -1.04 33.64
CA ASN A 91 -33.37 -0.14 34.77
C ASN A 91 -32.12 0.63 35.24
N ASP A 92 -30.93 0.19 34.83
CA ASP A 92 -29.63 0.79 35.19
C ASP A 92 -29.14 1.76 34.10
N LYS A 93 -29.95 2.04 33.08
CA LYS A 93 -29.62 3.02 32.03
C LYS A 93 -29.40 4.40 32.64
N ALA A 94 -28.19 4.93 32.45
CA ALA A 94 -27.91 6.32 32.77
C ALA A 94 -28.82 7.24 31.95
N ASN A 95 -29.49 8.19 32.62
CA ASN A 95 -30.36 9.19 31.99
C ASN A 95 -29.63 10.15 31.02
N SER A 96 -28.30 10.02 30.86
CA SER A 96 -27.47 10.86 29.99
C SER A 96 -26.56 10.03 29.11
N ASN A 97 -26.50 10.38 27.82
CA ASN A 97 -25.58 9.78 26.85
C ASN A 97 -24.11 10.01 27.25
N LEU A 98 -23.26 8.98 27.13
CA LEU A 98 -21.82 9.01 27.42
C LEU A 98 -21.11 10.17 26.70
N ALA A 99 -21.49 10.45 25.46
CA ALA A 99 -20.95 11.56 24.68
C ALA A 99 -21.20 12.93 25.36
N THR A 100 -22.34 13.08 26.02
CA THR A 100 -22.71 14.30 26.75
C THR A 100 -21.89 14.47 28.03
N VAL A 101 -21.63 13.38 28.74
CA VAL A 101 -20.82 13.38 29.97
C VAL A 101 -19.36 13.71 29.66
N ILE A 102 -18.76 13.07 28.65
CA ILE A 102 -17.38 13.35 28.23
C ILE A 102 -17.21 14.81 27.80
N ARG A 103 -18.17 15.35 27.04
CA ARG A 103 -18.14 16.76 26.64
C ARG A 103 -18.23 17.70 27.85
N LYS A 104 -19.03 17.37 28.87
CA LYS A 104 -19.14 18.21 30.07
C LYS A 104 -17.83 18.24 30.86
N GLU A 105 -17.20 17.08 31.08
CA GLU A 105 -15.93 17.01 31.82
C GLU A 105 -14.73 17.59 31.05
N ALA A 106 -14.70 17.44 29.73
CA ALA A 106 -13.59 17.94 28.91
C ALA A 106 -13.60 19.47 28.70
N TYR A 107 -14.75 20.12 28.88
CA TYR A 107 -14.93 21.57 28.68
C TYR A 107 -15.42 22.29 29.96
N ASN A 108 -15.33 21.62 31.12
CA ASN A 108 -15.49 22.23 32.43
C ASN A 108 -14.17 22.84 32.91
#